data_AF-A0A9P3UL60-F1
#
_entry.id   AF-A0A9P3UL60-F1
#
_cell.length_a   1.000
_cell.length_b   1.000
_cell.length_c   1.000
_cell.angle_alpha   90.00
_cell.angle_beta   90.00
_cell.angle_gamma   90.00
#
_symmetry.space_group_name_H-M   'P 1'
#
loop_
_entity.id
_entity.type
_entity.pdbx_description
1 polymer ?
#
loop_
_entity_poly.entity_id
_entity_poly.type
_entity_poly.pdbx_seq_one_letter_code
_entity_poly.pdbx_strand_id
1 'polypeptide(L)'
;MTSSARTLINALIDHGAPPALISSGLVKKLNLQTRPLHRPLGISGAFSPDGHGPLELSTFVRLSVLSPCAQWQSRSQIFIVCPDLHTDVILGLDFLAKNDIVIDAHNRTAIDKKCGFDLLNPPDPTLARVPPKTTPYARRKAEAKSIKEGQAATRELRKQVHFELAAKFVKEAKKFDFSANTTEPDFVGMVRTRIEQLASAEV
;
A
#
# COMPACT_ATOMS: atom_id res chain seq x y z
N MET A 1 9.48 -25.13 -5.02
CA MET A 1 9.22 -24.00 -4.09
C MET A 1 8.71 -24.58 -2.80
N THR A 2 9.57 -24.73 -1.80
CA THR A 2 9.18 -25.30 -0.50
C THR A 2 8.28 -24.30 0.21
N SER A 3 7.03 -24.70 0.45
CA SER A 3 6.11 -23.96 1.31
C SER A 3 6.73 -23.91 2.71
N SER A 4 7.31 -22.76 3.08
CA SER A 4 7.81 -22.53 4.43
C SER A 4 6.61 -22.64 5.38
N ALA A 5 6.66 -23.62 6.29
CA ALA A 5 5.63 -23.81 7.30
C ALA A 5 5.50 -22.51 8.12
N ARG A 6 4.27 -21.99 8.25
CA ARG A 6 4.00 -20.81 9.07
C ARG A 6 4.30 -21.17 10.52
N THR A 7 5.32 -20.55 11.10
CA THR A 7 5.70 -20.76 12.49
C THR A 7 4.99 -19.73 13.37
N LEU A 8 4.24 -20.20 14.36
CA LEU A 8 3.69 -19.32 15.40
C LEU A 8 4.84 -18.81 16.28
N ILE A 9 4.76 -17.53 16.62
CA ILE A 9 5.77 -16.83 17.42
C ILE A 9 5.07 -16.07 18.55
N ASN A 10 5.80 -15.87 19.65
CA ASN A 10 5.36 -14.98 20.72
C ASN A 10 5.84 -13.55 20.42
N ALA A 11 4.91 -12.61 20.30
CA ALA A 11 5.22 -11.21 20.05
C ALA A 11 4.82 -10.36 21.26
N LEU A 12 5.73 -9.49 21.71
CA LEU A 12 5.45 -8.47 22.71
C LEU A 12 5.16 -7.14 21.99
N ILE A 13 4.04 -6.50 22.30
CA ILE A 13 3.76 -5.14 21.83
C ILE A 13 4.33 -4.17 22.86
N ASP A 14 5.30 -3.34 22.45
CA ASP A 14 5.98 -2.42 23.34
C ASP A 14 6.18 -1.04 22.67
N HIS A 15 5.43 -0.05 23.13
CA HIS A 15 5.57 1.33 22.65
C HIS A 15 6.79 2.04 23.25
N GLY A 16 7.38 1.50 24.31
CA GLY A 16 8.60 2.00 24.94
C GLY A 16 9.88 1.53 24.25
N ALA A 17 9.81 0.47 23.44
CA ALA A 17 10.95 0.00 22.65
C ALA A 17 11.07 0.79 21.34
N PRO A 18 12.19 1.50 21.07
CA PRO A 18 12.27 2.33 19.87
C PRO A 18 12.29 1.51 18.56
N PRO A 19 13.14 0.46 18.40
CA PRO A 19 13.09 -0.40 17.23
C PRO A 19 12.35 -1.72 17.50
N ALA A 20 11.82 -2.32 16.44
CA ALA A 20 11.36 -3.71 16.47
C ALA A 20 12.56 -4.67 16.58
N LEU A 21 12.46 -5.64 17.49
CA LEU A 21 13.51 -6.61 17.79
C LEU A 21 13.08 -8.03 17.45
N ILE A 22 14.02 -8.89 17.10
CA ILE A 22 13.82 -10.32 16.93
C ILE A 22 14.92 -11.10 17.67
N SER A 23 14.56 -12.22 18.30
CA SER A 23 15.53 -13.05 18.99
C SER A 23 16.49 -13.74 18.01
N SER A 24 17.77 -13.77 18.36
CA SER A 24 18.78 -14.51 17.57
C SER A 24 18.45 -16.01 17.47
N GLY A 25 17.79 -16.57 18.50
CA GLY A 25 17.29 -17.94 18.52
C GLY A 25 16.23 -18.20 17.45
N LEU A 26 15.24 -17.31 17.31
CA LEU A 26 14.21 -17.43 16.28
C LEU A 26 14.80 -17.27 14.88
N VAL A 27 15.72 -16.31 14.69
CA VAL A 27 16.45 -16.12 13.42
C VAL A 27 17.13 -17.40 12.98
N LYS A 28 17.85 -18.08 13.90
CA LYS A 28 18.50 -19.38 13.62
C LYS A 28 17.47 -20.48 13.34
N LYS A 29 16.42 -20.59 14.17
CA LYS A 29 15.36 -21.61 14.04
C LYS A 29 14.66 -21.55 12.69
N LEU A 30 14.42 -20.33 12.19
CA LEU A 30 13.74 -20.10 10.91
C LEU A 30 14.71 -19.97 9.73
N ASN A 31 16.02 -20.09 9.96
CA ASN A 31 17.08 -19.88 8.97
C ASN A 31 16.90 -18.56 8.20
N LEU A 32 16.61 -17.47 8.92
CA LEU A 32 16.39 -16.16 8.32
C LEU A 32 17.71 -15.54 7.88
N GLN A 33 17.71 -14.96 6.68
CA GLN A 33 18.87 -14.23 6.17
C GLN A 33 19.06 -12.91 6.93
N THR A 34 20.16 -12.82 7.68
CA THR A 34 20.59 -11.61 8.37
C THR A 34 21.41 -10.69 7.46
N ARG A 35 21.36 -9.38 7.71
CA ARG A 35 22.14 -8.35 7.03
C ARG A 35 22.79 -7.42 8.06
N PRO A 36 23.97 -6.86 7.76
CA PRO A 36 24.63 -5.91 8.65
C PRO A 36 23.87 -4.58 8.65
N LEU A 37 23.74 -3.95 9.81
CA LEU A 37 23.33 -2.56 9.95
C LEU A 37 24.44 -1.64 9.44
N HIS A 38 24.05 -0.49 8.88
CA HIS A 38 25.03 0.52 8.45
C HIS A 38 25.81 1.11 9.63
N ARG A 39 25.14 1.24 10.78
CA ARG A 39 25.75 1.62 12.06
C ARG A 39 25.21 0.70 13.15
N PRO A 40 26.07 0.15 14.02
CA PRO A 40 25.60 -0.59 15.19
C PRO A 40 24.67 0.27 16.05
N LEU A 41 23.67 -0.37 16.63
CA LEU A 41 22.74 0.23 17.59
C LEU A 41 23.18 -0.15 19.00
N GLY A 42 23.63 0.81 19.79
CA GLY A 42 23.84 0.62 21.22
C GLY A 42 22.51 0.60 21.97
N ILE A 43 22.27 -0.45 22.75
CA ILE A 43 21.18 -0.55 23.72
C ILE A 43 21.75 -0.59 25.13
N SER A 44 21.09 0.09 26.06
CA SER A 44 21.50 0.19 27.46
C SER A 44 20.41 -0.36 28.40
N GLY A 45 20.84 -0.88 29.55
CA GLY A 45 20.02 -1.06 30.76
C GLY A 45 19.12 -2.30 30.84
N ALA A 46 18.36 -2.62 29.78
CA ALA A 46 17.34 -3.68 29.84
C ALA A 46 17.68 -4.97 29.09
N PHE A 47 18.71 -4.95 28.25
CA PHE A 47 19.06 -6.06 27.34
C PHE A 47 20.48 -6.61 27.56
N SER A 48 21.20 -6.12 28.58
CA SER A 48 22.54 -6.60 28.89
C SER A 48 22.42 -7.84 29.78
N PRO A 49 22.92 -9.03 29.36
CA PRO A 49 22.77 -10.27 30.13
C PRO A 49 23.42 -10.19 31.51
N ASP A 50 24.47 -9.38 31.66
CA ASP A 50 25.26 -9.27 32.90
C ASP A 50 25.10 -7.91 33.62
N GLY A 51 24.20 -7.03 33.15
CA GLY A 51 24.05 -5.67 33.71
C GLY A 51 25.27 -4.74 33.53
N HIS A 52 26.34 -5.23 32.90
CA HIS A 52 27.58 -4.49 32.68
C HIS A 52 27.77 -4.15 31.19
N GLY A 53 27.62 -2.87 30.86
CA GLY A 53 27.99 -2.29 29.56
C GLY A 53 26.87 -2.25 28.51
N PRO A 54 26.98 -1.32 27.54
CA PRO A 54 26.05 -1.21 26.42
C PRO A 54 26.18 -2.42 25.50
N LEU A 55 25.05 -3.04 25.17
CA LEU A 55 24.98 -4.09 24.15
C LEU A 55 24.93 -3.43 22.77
N GLU A 56 25.81 -3.84 21.85
CA GLU A 56 25.76 -3.36 20.47
C GLU A 56 25.07 -4.38 19.55
N LEU A 57 23.98 -3.96 18.92
CA LEU A 57 23.31 -4.74 17.88
C LEU A 57 23.77 -4.29 16.51
N SER A 58 24.29 -5.22 15.71
CA SER A 58 24.91 -4.92 14.42
C SER A 58 24.22 -5.56 13.22
N THR A 59 23.18 -6.36 13.42
CA THR A 59 22.50 -7.09 12.34
C THR A 59 20.99 -6.98 12.41
N PHE A 60 20.35 -7.18 11.26
CA PHE A 60 18.91 -7.13 11.14
C PHE A 60 18.39 -8.17 10.14
N VAL A 61 17.09 -8.43 10.20
CA VAL A 61 16.32 -9.18 9.20
C VAL A 61 15.19 -8.31 8.67
N ARG A 62 14.70 -8.61 7.47
CA ARG A 62 13.53 -7.94 6.89
C ARG A 62 12.40 -8.94 6.73
N LEU A 63 11.28 -8.71 7.43
CA LEU A 63 10.12 -9.59 7.39
C LEU A 63 8.80 -8.83 7.57
N SER A 64 7.70 -9.53 7.36
CA SER A 64 6.35 -9.10 7.75
C SER A 64 5.77 -10.15 8.68
N VAL A 65 5.01 -9.74 9.68
CA VAL A 65 4.27 -10.66 10.56
C VAL A 65 2.85 -10.83 10.04
N LEU A 66 2.29 -12.00 10.29
CA LEU A 66 0.93 -12.37 9.91
C LEU A 66 0.18 -12.78 11.18
N SER A 67 -1.04 -12.28 11.33
CA SER A 67 -1.95 -12.77 12.37
C SER A 67 -2.17 -14.28 12.24
N PRO A 68 -2.45 -15.01 13.33
CA PRO A 68 -2.72 -16.46 13.28
C PRO A 68 -3.88 -16.83 12.34
N CYS A 69 -4.92 -15.98 12.29
CA CYS A 69 -6.08 -16.13 11.41
C CYS A 69 -5.81 -15.67 9.95
N ALA A 70 -4.61 -15.16 9.65
CA ALA A 70 -4.20 -14.66 8.33
C ALA A 70 -5.08 -13.52 7.76
N GLN A 71 -5.91 -12.87 8.57
CA GLN A 71 -6.75 -11.74 8.16
C GLN A 71 -6.03 -10.40 8.21
N TRP A 72 -4.99 -10.32 9.03
CA TRP A 72 -4.11 -9.17 9.15
C TRP A 72 -2.67 -9.54 8.85
N GLN A 73 -1.98 -8.70 8.07
CA GLN A 73 -0.56 -8.82 7.75
C GLN A 73 0.10 -7.45 7.91
N SER A 74 1.22 -7.40 8.61
CA SER A 74 2.01 -6.19 8.72
C SER A 74 2.67 -5.80 7.39
N ARG A 75 3.06 -4.55 7.29
CA ARG A 75 4.04 -4.09 6.31
C ARG A 75 5.38 -4.76 6.57
N SER A 76 6.13 -5.00 5.48
CA SER A 76 7.50 -5.50 5.58
C SER A 76 8.41 -4.43 6.21
N GLN A 77 9.18 -4.80 7.22
CA GLN A 77 10.12 -3.90 7.88
C GLN A 77 11.35 -4.61 8.44
N ILE A 78 12.26 -3.78 8.95
CA ILE A 78 13.49 -4.20 9.61
C ILE A 78 13.16 -4.61 11.04
N PHE A 79 13.72 -5.74 11.46
CA PHE A 79 13.79 -6.19 12.84
C PHE A 79 15.25 -6.35 13.20
N ILE A 80 15.70 -5.67 14.24
CA ILE A 80 17.09 -5.75 14.69
C ILE A 80 17.26 -7.05 15.48
N VAL A 81 18.32 -7.80 15.18
CA VAL A 81 18.59 -9.06 15.85
C VAL A 81 19.17 -8.76 17.22
N CYS A 82 18.47 -9.19 18.28
CA CYS A 82 18.91 -9.07 19.65
C CYS A 82 19.32 -10.45 20.19
N PRO A 83 20.53 -10.63 20.75
CA PRO A 83 20.84 -11.79 21.55
C PRO A 83 19.95 -11.80 22.81
N ASP A 84 19.63 -13.00 23.30
CA ASP A 84 18.98 -13.23 24.59
C ASP A 84 17.65 -12.47 24.82
N LEU A 85 16.91 -12.21 23.75
CA LEU A 85 15.57 -11.65 23.84
C LEU A 85 14.61 -12.66 24.49
N HIS A 86 13.95 -12.26 25.58
CA HIS A 86 13.00 -13.11 26.33
C HIS A 86 11.69 -13.45 25.58
N THR A 87 11.46 -12.83 24.44
CA THR A 87 10.34 -13.10 23.53
C THR A 87 10.89 -13.36 22.12
N ASP A 88 10.10 -13.96 21.23
CA ASP A 88 10.56 -14.17 19.86
C ASP A 88 10.73 -12.83 19.13
N VAL A 89 9.78 -11.92 19.33
CA VAL A 89 9.73 -10.61 18.67
C VAL A 89 9.22 -9.53 19.63
N ILE A 90 9.82 -8.34 19.59
CA ILE A 90 9.24 -7.11 20.16
C ILE A 90 8.78 -6.22 19.01
N LEU A 91 7.50 -5.86 19.03
CA LEU A 91 6.87 -4.90 18.12
C LEU A 91 7.01 -3.50 18.73
N GLY A 92 8.16 -2.88 18.43
CA GLY A 92 8.53 -1.55 18.91
C GLY A 92 7.71 -0.41 18.30
N LEU A 93 7.98 0.81 18.77
CA LEU A 93 7.29 2.03 18.33
C LEU A 93 7.38 2.26 16.83
N ASP A 94 8.53 1.97 16.20
CA ASP A 94 8.72 2.06 14.75
C ASP A 94 7.77 1.13 13.97
N PHE A 95 7.54 -0.08 14.47
CA PHE A 95 6.60 -1.04 13.93
C PHE A 95 5.16 -0.55 14.05
N LEU A 96 4.80 -0.09 15.25
CA LEU A 96 3.45 0.38 15.54
C LEU A 96 3.10 1.58 14.66
N ALA A 97 3.98 2.57 14.58
CA ALA A 97 3.81 3.75 13.73
C ALA A 97 3.72 3.37 12.25
N LYS A 98 4.59 2.46 11.77
CA LYS A 98 4.58 2.04 10.37
C LYS A 98 3.29 1.33 9.96
N ASN A 99 2.66 0.60 10.88
CA ASN A 99 1.45 -0.18 10.65
C ASN A 99 0.17 0.51 11.15
N ASP A 100 0.26 1.79 11.55
CA ASP A 100 -0.88 2.58 12.05
C ASP A 100 -1.62 1.91 13.23
N ILE A 101 -0.86 1.24 14.10
CA ILE A 101 -1.40 0.55 15.27
C ILE A 101 -1.62 1.54 16.41
N VAL A 102 -2.84 1.56 16.95
CA VAL A 102 -3.20 2.31 18.15
C VAL A 102 -3.43 1.34 19.29
N ILE A 103 -2.70 1.55 20.38
CA ILE A 103 -2.86 0.81 21.62
C ILE A 103 -3.82 1.59 22.51
N ASP A 104 -4.87 0.92 22.96
CA ASP A 104 -5.76 1.40 24.01
C ASP A 104 -5.58 0.48 25.23
N ALA A 105 -4.89 1.00 26.25
CA ALA A 105 -4.62 0.26 27.47
C ALA A 105 -5.88 0.02 28.31
N HIS A 106 -6.84 0.94 28.28
CA HIS A 106 -8.09 0.79 29.04
C HIS A 106 -8.93 -0.35 28.45
N ASN A 107 -9.10 -0.36 27.12
CA ASN A 107 -9.88 -1.37 26.43
C ASN A 107 -9.10 -2.65 26.10
N ARG A 108 -7.79 -2.68 26.38
CA ARG A 108 -6.87 -3.80 26.07
C ARG A 108 -6.91 -4.19 24.58
N THR A 109 -6.88 -3.19 23.70
CA THR A 109 -6.91 -3.39 22.25
C THR A 109 -5.65 -2.85 21.59
N ALA A 110 -5.22 -3.46 20.50
CA ALA A 110 -4.19 -2.92 19.62
C ALA A 110 -4.71 -2.93 18.19
N ILE A 111 -5.25 -1.80 17.74
CA ILE A 111 -6.06 -1.72 16.52
C ILE A 111 -5.24 -1.13 15.38
N ASP A 112 -5.17 -1.84 14.25
CA ASP A 112 -4.76 -1.24 12.97
C ASP A 112 -5.84 -0.26 12.49
N LYS A 113 -5.55 1.03 12.53
CA LYS A 113 -6.51 2.09 12.16
C LYS A 113 -7.04 1.99 10.74
N LYS A 114 -6.31 1.35 9.82
CA LYS A 114 -6.73 1.27 8.41
C LYS A 114 -7.81 0.25 8.17
N CYS A 115 -7.79 -0.85 8.91
CA CYS A 115 -8.72 -1.96 8.70
C CYS A 115 -9.59 -2.29 9.91
N GLY A 116 -9.33 -1.68 11.07
CA GLY A 116 -10.05 -1.94 12.31
C GLY A 116 -9.70 -3.30 12.95
N PHE A 117 -8.65 -3.97 12.49
CA PHE A 117 -8.26 -5.27 13.02
C PHE A 117 -7.60 -5.11 14.40
N ASP A 118 -8.12 -5.81 15.41
CA ASP A 118 -7.53 -5.86 16.75
C ASP A 118 -6.53 -7.02 16.85
N LEU A 119 -5.26 -6.68 17.05
CA LEU A 119 -4.16 -7.63 17.17
C LEU A 119 -4.19 -8.40 18.49
N LEU A 120 -4.78 -7.84 19.55
CA LEU A 120 -4.87 -8.48 20.86
C LEU A 120 -6.09 -9.38 20.99
N ASN A 121 -7.16 -9.05 20.26
CA ASN A 121 -8.41 -9.81 20.25
C ASN A 121 -8.77 -10.24 18.82
N PRO A 122 -7.90 -11.06 18.16
CA PRO A 122 -8.19 -11.50 16.82
C PRO A 122 -9.46 -12.36 16.80
N PRO A 123 -10.32 -12.23 15.77
CA PRO A 123 -11.47 -13.10 15.61
C PRO A 123 -11.02 -14.55 15.50
N ASP A 124 -11.91 -15.47 15.93
CA ASP A 124 -11.63 -16.91 15.93
C ASP A 124 -10.98 -17.36 14.60
N PRO A 125 -9.78 -17.94 14.64
CA PRO A 125 -9.06 -18.39 13.45
C PRO A 125 -9.87 -19.38 12.59
N THR A 126 -10.80 -20.12 13.19
CA THR A 126 -11.69 -21.04 12.48
C THR A 126 -12.78 -20.32 11.68
N LEU A 127 -13.12 -19.08 12.07
CA LEU A 127 -14.07 -18.21 11.37
C LEU A 127 -13.40 -17.40 10.25
N ALA A 128 -12.07 -17.51 10.11
CA ALA A 128 -11.32 -16.76 9.12
C ALA A 128 -11.64 -17.23 7.69
N ARG A 129 -12.62 -16.55 7.07
CA ARG A 129 -12.69 -16.50 5.61
C ARG A 129 -11.51 -15.66 5.15
N VAL A 130 -10.40 -16.32 4.78
CA VAL A 130 -9.30 -15.63 4.10
C VAL A 130 -9.92 -14.92 2.90
N PRO A 131 -9.97 -13.57 2.86
CA PRO A 131 -10.45 -12.90 1.67
C PRO A 131 -9.50 -13.31 0.55
N PRO A 132 -10.01 -13.86 -0.57
CA PRO A 132 -9.16 -14.35 -1.63
C PRO A 132 -8.22 -13.22 -2.06
N LYS A 133 -6.90 -13.44 -1.96
CA LYS A 133 -5.91 -12.45 -2.41
C LYS A 133 -6.17 -12.18 -3.89
N THR A 134 -6.82 -11.06 -4.20
CA THR A 134 -7.02 -10.64 -5.58
C THR A 134 -5.66 -10.32 -6.18
N THR A 135 -5.28 -11.06 -7.23
CA THR A 135 -4.04 -10.80 -7.94
C THR A 135 -4.07 -9.39 -8.55
N PRO A 136 -2.89 -8.76 -8.80
CA PRO A 136 -2.85 -7.46 -9.48
C PRO A 136 -3.61 -7.45 -10.82
N TYR A 137 -3.67 -8.60 -11.48
CA TYR A 137 -4.46 -8.79 -12.70
C TYR A 137 -5.97 -8.78 -12.44
N ALA A 138 -6.44 -9.52 -11.43
CA ALA A 138 -7.85 -9.55 -11.05
C ALA A 138 -8.35 -8.16 -10.65
N ARG A 139 -7.53 -7.40 -9.90
CA ARG A 139 -7.84 -6.01 -9.52
C ARG A 139 -8.00 -5.11 -10.75
N ARG A 140 -7.02 -5.13 -11.67
CA ARG A 140 -7.06 -4.36 -12.92
C ARG A 140 -8.28 -4.72 -13.78
N LYS A 141 -8.64 -6.00 -13.84
CA LYS A 141 -9.81 -6.46 -14.60
C LYS A 141 -11.12 -5.93 -14.01
N ALA A 142 -11.25 -5.93 -12.69
CA ALA A 142 -12.42 -5.40 -12.00
C ALA A 142 -12.54 -3.88 -12.19
N GLU A 143 -11.44 -3.15 -12.08
CA GLU A 143 -11.37 -1.71 -12.32
C GLU A 143 -11.75 -1.36 -13.78
N ALA A 144 -11.18 -2.06 -14.75
CA ALA A 144 -11.52 -1.86 -16.17
C ALA A 144 -13.01 -2.16 -16.47
N LYS A 145 -13.59 -3.16 -15.80
CA LYS A 145 -15.02 -3.46 -15.90
C LYS A 145 -15.87 -2.30 -15.35
N SER A 146 -15.55 -1.80 -14.15
CA SER A 146 -16.25 -0.67 -13.55
C SER A 146 -16.16 0.60 -14.41
N ILE A 147 -15.00 0.89 -14.99
CA ILE A 147 -14.82 2.01 -15.94
C ILE A 147 -15.72 1.84 -17.17
N LYS A 148 -15.74 0.64 -17.78
CA LYS A 148 -16.60 0.37 -18.94
C LYS A 148 -18.08 0.51 -18.62
N GLU A 149 -18.52 0.03 -17.47
CA GLU A 149 -19.91 0.15 -17.01
C GLU A 149 -20.29 1.61 -16.78
N GLY A 150 -19.41 2.38 -16.12
CA GLY A 150 -19.60 3.83 -15.95
C GLY A 150 -19.65 4.58 -17.28
N GLN A 151 -18.76 4.25 -18.23
CA GLN A 151 -18.78 4.84 -19.57
C GLN A 151 -20.04 4.47 -20.36
N ALA A 152 -20.51 3.23 -20.25
CA ALA A 152 -21.74 2.78 -20.89
C ALA A 152 -22.97 3.53 -20.34
N ALA A 153 -23.05 3.68 -19.01
CA ALA A 153 -24.12 4.41 -18.36
C ALA A 153 -24.17 5.89 -18.80
N THR A 154 -23.01 6.54 -18.93
CA THR A 154 -22.94 7.97 -19.30
C THR A 154 -23.09 8.21 -20.81
N ARG A 155 -23.08 7.16 -21.64
CA ARG A 155 -23.08 7.28 -23.10
C ARG A 155 -24.34 7.95 -23.64
N GLU A 156 -25.51 7.56 -23.14
CA GLU A 156 -26.78 8.11 -23.63
C GLU A 156 -26.97 9.57 -23.19
N LEU A 157 -26.61 9.90 -21.94
CA LEU A 157 -26.60 11.28 -21.47
C LEU A 157 -25.65 12.14 -22.31
N ARG A 158 -24.45 11.63 -22.63
CA ARG A 158 -23.49 12.35 -23.48
C ARG A 158 -24.04 12.59 -24.89
N LYS A 159 -24.75 11.64 -25.48
CA LYS A 159 -25.42 11.84 -26.78
C LYS A 159 -26.47 12.93 -26.70
N GLN A 160 -27.32 12.93 -25.67
CA GLN A 160 -28.34 13.95 -25.47
C GLN A 160 -27.73 15.36 -25.35
N VAL A 161 -26.66 15.49 -24.55
CA VAL A 161 -25.93 16.76 -24.41
C VAL A 161 -25.33 17.20 -25.75
N HIS A 162 -24.78 16.28 -26.55
CA HIS A 162 -24.28 16.61 -27.89
C HIS A 162 -25.40 17.11 -28.82
N PHE A 163 -26.57 16.48 -28.80
CA PHE A 163 -27.73 16.94 -29.58
C PHE A 163 -28.21 18.32 -29.14
N GLU A 164 -28.30 18.56 -27.83
CA GLU A 164 -28.71 19.86 -27.28
C GLU A 164 -27.71 20.97 -27.67
N LEU A 165 -26.41 20.70 -27.53
CA LEU A 165 -25.34 21.63 -27.92
C LEU A 165 -25.36 21.91 -29.42
N ALA A 166 -25.52 20.89 -30.25
CA ALA A 166 -25.62 21.06 -31.70
C ALA A 166 -26.83 21.96 -32.07
N ALA A 167 -27.99 21.74 -31.46
CA ALA A 167 -29.17 22.58 -31.67
C ALA A 167 -28.93 24.03 -31.19
N LYS A 168 -28.27 24.22 -30.05
CA LYS A 168 -27.89 25.55 -29.54
C LYS A 168 -26.91 26.27 -30.47
N PHE A 169 -25.92 25.57 -31.01
CA PHE A 169 -24.96 26.15 -31.96
C PHE A 169 -25.62 26.60 -33.26
N VAL A 170 -26.62 25.88 -33.77
CA VAL A 170 -27.40 26.34 -34.94
C VAL A 170 -28.25 27.56 -34.59
N LYS A 171 -28.95 27.53 -33.46
CA LYS A 171 -29.83 28.62 -33.02
C LYS A 171 -29.07 29.92 -32.73
N GLU A 172 -27.88 29.80 -32.14
CA GLU A 172 -27.07 30.93 -31.68
C GLU A 172 -25.76 31.04 -32.45
N ALA A 173 -25.77 30.71 -33.75
CA ALA A 173 -24.58 30.66 -34.61
C ALA A 173 -23.69 31.92 -34.52
N LYS A 174 -24.27 33.11 -34.37
CA LYS A 174 -23.53 34.37 -34.23
C LYS A 174 -22.75 34.51 -32.92
N LYS A 175 -23.18 33.88 -31.83
CA LYS A 175 -22.46 33.90 -30.55
C LYS A 175 -21.29 32.91 -30.52
N PHE A 176 -21.40 31.85 -31.32
CA PHE A 176 -20.37 30.83 -31.48
C PHE A 176 -19.59 31.00 -32.79
N ASP A 177 -19.60 32.22 -33.34
CA ASP A 177 -18.71 32.59 -34.42
C ASP A 177 -17.31 32.82 -33.82
N PHE A 178 -16.54 31.74 -33.76
CA PHE A 178 -15.17 31.78 -33.25
C PHE A 178 -14.25 32.57 -34.18
N SER A 179 -14.60 32.77 -35.46
CA SER A 179 -13.79 33.56 -36.39
C SER A 179 -13.70 35.04 -36.00
N ALA A 180 -14.73 35.56 -35.32
CA ALA A 180 -14.75 36.91 -34.77
C ALA A 180 -13.91 37.07 -33.49
N ASN A 181 -13.55 35.96 -32.81
CA ASN A 181 -12.90 35.96 -31.49
C ASN A 181 -11.56 35.22 -31.43
N THR A 182 -11.12 34.56 -32.51
CA THR A 182 -9.77 34.00 -32.65
C THR A 182 -8.85 35.02 -33.32
N THR A 183 -8.01 35.68 -32.53
CA THR A 183 -7.02 36.65 -33.00
C THR A 183 -5.76 36.03 -33.58
N GLU A 184 -5.54 34.71 -33.40
CA GLU A 184 -4.36 34.01 -33.91
C GLU A 184 -4.72 32.96 -34.97
N PRO A 185 -3.87 32.75 -35.99
CA PRO A 185 -4.11 31.75 -37.02
C PRO A 185 -4.14 30.34 -36.40
N ASP A 186 -5.21 29.59 -36.69
CA ASP A 186 -5.34 28.18 -36.31
C ASP A 186 -4.36 27.33 -37.13
N PHE A 187 -3.12 27.23 -36.64
CA PHE A 187 -2.05 26.46 -37.26
C PHE A 187 -2.43 24.99 -37.47
N VAL A 188 -3.26 24.41 -36.59
CA VAL A 188 -3.72 23.02 -36.71
C VAL A 188 -4.69 22.89 -37.88
N GLY A 189 -5.64 23.83 -38.00
CA GLY A 189 -6.53 23.94 -39.16
C GLY A 189 -5.76 24.12 -40.46
N MET A 190 -4.78 25.02 -40.49
CA MET A 190 -3.96 25.28 -41.67
C MET A 190 -3.16 24.04 -42.12
N VAL A 191 -2.53 23.32 -41.18
CA VAL A 191 -1.80 22.08 -41.48
C VAL A 191 -2.74 21.00 -42.02
N ARG A 192 -3.92 20.83 -41.42
CA ARG A 192 -4.93 19.88 -41.90
C ARG A 192 -5.38 20.20 -43.32
N THR A 193 -5.74 21.45 -43.61
CA THR A 193 -6.16 21.87 -44.96
C THR A 193 -5.05 21.63 -45.98
N ARG A 194 -3.78 21.88 -45.61
CA ARG A 194 -2.64 21.62 -46.49
C ARG A 194 -2.46 20.12 -46.79
N ILE A 195 -2.64 19.26 -45.79
CA ILE A 195 -2.59 17.79 -45.96
C ILE A 195 -3.71 17.32 -46.90
N GLU A 196 -4.94 17.81 -46.70
CA GLU A 196 -6.09 17.44 -47.55
C GLU A 196 -5.90 17.90 -49.01
N GLN A 197 -5.34 19.09 -49.24
CA GLN A 197 -4.99 19.57 -50.58
C GLN A 197 -3.92 18.72 -51.25
N LEU A 198 -2.87 18.34 -50.51
CA LEU A 198 -1.80 17.48 -51.05
C LEU A 198 -2.32 16.08 -51.39
N ALA A 199 -3.13 15.50 -50.50
CA ALA A 199 -3.75 14.19 -50.73
C ALA A 199 -4.73 14.19 -51.92
N SER A 200 -5.35 15.33 -52.22
CA SER A 200 -6.25 15.49 -53.37
C SER A 200 -5.51 15.78 -54.69
N ALA A 201 -4.23 16.16 -54.63
CA ALA A 201 -3.40 16.47 -55.78
C ALA A 201 -2.62 15.24 -56.32
N GLU A 202 -2.72 14.09 -55.66
CA GLU A 202 -2.11 12.82 -56.07
C GLU A 202 -3.06 11.91 -56.89
N VAL A 203 -4.08 12.47 -57.55
CA VAL A 203 -4.96 11.78 -58.51
C VAL A 203 -4.73 12.28 -59.93
#